data_AF-D4VSL6-F1
#
_entry.id   AF-D4VSL6-F1
#
_cell.length_a   1.000
_cell.length_b   1.000
_cell.length_c   1.000
_cell.angle_alpha   90.00
_cell.angle_beta   90.00
_cell.angle_gamma   90.00
#
_symmetry.space_group_name_H-M   'P 1'
#
loop_
_entity.id
_entity.type
_entity.pdbx_description
1 polymer ?
#
loop_
_entity_poly.entity_id
_entity_poly.type
_entity_poly.pdbx_seq_one_letter_code
_entity_poly.pdbx_strand_id
1 'polypeptide(L)'
;MYMKMKAFLMFVLLFLCSMGTKAQDLGANYNENIDYPITEIEMLKQSKVTWVRGFVNIPNLFLQNENGKIVGVKENAIRTHIPTLKFIQAKKALGDRVKFILSLKIPFELYTDTVPKVGTKEMEYIFQATEVLLKTYDMAKNIEILVMGNEPEWENALDTDLCHADGEDYRAFLNEFANRLTAWKQANGWTFDIYAGALNRVSELPKSETVPAVVSVVNNNPNVVGLDLHVHALKINQAEDDFRIIRDKYGVTKKLICTEFSMVRALNPHVADALGEWGTKHGYTAGMKIYEYLNLIAEKANAGTPVSATEFKSLFESYSWYPKNWYKTFYEVFKKYDTYAITGRFSVVPGGARAVYDAKTEMWELGGIYFSRYLGLDADGFYNPNPLLYPDFIAARDGLAVSSLVGGQRELFIRWGNGADKTGILSVTDENGTEVVRRSLDSENDYTLVENLVPGTAYHVALLKSDDAVLWKDDVKTKSVTGKFPLLKYQQVDEYMLVQLLNLPADVSSYKVKLDGQEINIVNKNLNGQILTAEVTYKDGSVEILSTTVRK
;
A
#
# COMPACT_ATOMS: atom_id res chain seq x y z
N MET A 1 24.67 -22.44 -41.42
CA MET A 1 24.52 -21.13 -40.73
C MET A 1 23.10 -20.84 -40.26
N TYR A 2 22.05 -21.43 -40.85
CA TYR A 2 20.64 -21.14 -40.54
C TYR A 2 20.07 -21.75 -39.24
N MET A 3 20.63 -22.86 -38.73
CA MET A 3 20.15 -23.48 -37.48
C MET A 3 20.64 -22.80 -36.20
N LYS A 4 21.79 -22.12 -36.22
CA LYS A 4 22.33 -21.41 -35.03
C LYS A 4 21.56 -20.12 -34.71
N MET A 5 20.89 -19.53 -35.71
CA MET A 5 20.14 -18.28 -35.54
C MET A 5 18.77 -18.49 -34.88
N LYS A 6 18.12 -19.65 -35.11
CA LYS A 6 16.87 -20.02 -34.43
C LYS A 6 17.06 -20.34 -32.95
N ALA A 7 18.16 -21.01 -32.59
CA ALA A 7 18.50 -21.28 -31.19
C ALA A 7 18.82 -19.99 -30.41
N PHE A 8 19.50 -19.02 -31.04
CA PHE A 8 19.80 -17.72 -30.43
C PHE A 8 18.54 -16.86 -30.26
N LEU A 9 17.64 -16.81 -31.24
CA LEU A 9 16.36 -16.09 -31.11
C LEU A 9 15.47 -16.68 -30.01
N MET A 10 15.45 -18.02 -29.87
CA MET A 10 14.64 -18.70 -28.86
C MET A 10 15.20 -18.48 -27.45
N PHE A 11 16.53 -18.35 -27.29
CA PHE A 11 17.18 -18.01 -26.02
C PHE A 11 16.93 -16.54 -25.60
N VAL A 12 16.89 -15.62 -26.57
CA VAL A 12 16.54 -14.21 -26.34
C VAL A 12 15.04 -14.05 -26.01
N LEU A 13 14.16 -14.82 -26.65
CA LEU A 13 12.73 -14.87 -26.30
C LEU A 13 12.47 -15.49 -24.91
N LEU A 14 13.24 -16.51 -24.49
CA LEU A 14 13.16 -17.08 -23.14
C LEU A 14 13.63 -16.11 -22.05
N PHE A 15 14.58 -15.21 -22.35
CA PHE A 15 14.98 -14.14 -21.43
C PHE A 15 14.01 -12.95 -21.41
N LEU A 16 13.31 -12.67 -22.53
CA LEU A 16 12.27 -11.65 -22.60
C LEU A 16 10.94 -12.12 -21.98
N CYS A 17 10.68 -13.43 -21.93
CA CYS A 17 9.47 -14.02 -21.35
C CYS A 17 9.58 -14.37 -19.86
N SER A 18 10.66 -13.99 -19.16
CA SER A 18 10.77 -14.13 -17.70
C SER A 18 11.02 -12.82 -16.97
N MET A 19 10.72 -11.67 -17.58
CA MET A 19 10.39 -10.45 -16.81
C MET A 19 8.95 -10.55 -16.31
N GLY A 20 8.62 -11.66 -15.62
CA GLY A 20 7.50 -11.61 -14.69
C GLY A 20 7.84 -10.49 -13.74
N THR A 21 7.02 -9.44 -13.71
CA THR A 21 7.17 -8.37 -12.72
C THR A 21 7.25 -9.06 -11.38
N LYS A 22 8.43 -9.06 -10.74
CA LYS A 22 8.53 -9.57 -9.36
C LYS A 22 7.45 -8.84 -8.58
N ALA A 23 6.59 -9.58 -7.89
CA ALA A 23 5.71 -8.98 -6.90
C ALA A 23 6.63 -8.18 -5.98
N GLN A 24 6.36 -6.88 -5.85
CA GLN A 24 7.23 -6.01 -5.09
C GLN A 24 7.12 -6.37 -3.62
N ASP A 25 8.26 -6.41 -2.95
CA ASP A 25 8.38 -6.93 -1.60
C ASP A 25 7.67 -6.00 -0.59
N LEU A 26 6.49 -6.41 -0.13
CA LEU A 26 5.72 -5.73 0.92
C LEU A 26 6.22 -6.13 2.30
N GLY A 27 6.17 -5.18 3.23
CA GLY A 27 6.65 -5.35 4.58
C GLY A 27 5.82 -4.71 5.67
N ALA A 28 6.19 -5.06 6.88
CA ALA A 28 5.57 -4.62 8.12
C ALA A 28 6.38 -3.51 8.79
N ASN A 29 5.74 -2.37 9.05
CA ASN A 29 6.28 -1.27 9.85
C ASN A 29 5.56 -1.23 11.21
N TYR A 30 6.35 -1.17 12.28
CA TYR A 30 5.90 -1.06 13.68
C TYR A 30 6.21 0.31 14.30
N ASN A 31 6.68 1.25 13.49
CA ASN A 31 7.20 2.54 13.87
C ASN A 31 8.20 2.41 15.05
N GLU A 32 8.11 3.25 16.08
CA GLU A 32 9.04 3.25 17.22
C GLU A 32 8.98 1.99 18.12
N ASN A 33 8.05 1.04 17.87
CA ASN A 33 7.91 -0.19 18.65
C ASN A 33 8.73 -1.34 18.05
N ILE A 34 10.06 -1.23 18.13
CA ILE A 34 10.99 -2.22 17.54
C ILE A 34 10.78 -3.66 18.06
N ASP A 35 10.14 -3.85 19.21
CA ASP A 35 9.92 -5.17 19.78
C ASP A 35 8.60 -5.84 19.39
N TYR A 36 7.65 -5.13 18.80
CA TYR A 36 6.36 -5.72 18.42
C TYR A 36 6.43 -6.90 17.45
N PRO A 37 7.40 -7.00 16.51
CA PRO A 37 7.49 -8.17 15.64
C PRO A 37 7.53 -9.51 16.38
N ILE A 38 8.10 -9.59 17.60
CA ILE A 38 8.15 -10.86 18.34
C ILE A 38 6.77 -11.33 18.82
N THR A 39 5.82 -10.41 19.02
CA THR A 39 4.47 -10.75 19.47
C THR A 39 3.56 -11.18 18.32
N GLU A 40 4.02 -11.05 17.07
CA GLU A 40 3.21 -11.23 15.87
C GLU A 40 3.84 -12.18 14.84
N ILE A 41 4.71 -13.11 15.29
CA ILE A 41 5.42 -14.04 14.39
C ILE A 41 4.47 -14.82 13.48
N GLU A 42 3.37 -15.35 14.01
CA GLU A 42 2.43 -16.12 13.21
C GLU A 42 1.63 -15.24 12.24
N MET A 43 1.27 -14.00 12.64
CA MET A 43 0.69 -13.00 11.73
C MET A 43 1.65 -12.63 10.60
N LEU A 44 2.93 -12.41 10.90
CA LEU A 44 3.97 -12.14 9.92
C LEU A 44 4.22 -13.33 8.98
N LYS A 45 3.98 -14.57 9.43
CA LYS A 45 3.99 -15.78 8.59
C LYS A 45 2.80 -15.83 7.65
N GLN A 46 1.59 -15.69 8.17
CA GLN A 46 0.37 -15.78 7.38
C GLN A 46 0.19 -14.64 6.39
N SER A 47 0.62 -13.43 6.77
CA SER A 47 0.57 -12.25 5.91
C SER A 47 1.52 -12.33 4.71
N LYS A 48 2.51 -13.24 4.73
CA LYS A 48 3.55 -13.41 3.70
C LYS A 48 4.31 -12.12 3.35
N VAL A 49 4.40 -11.18 4.30
CA VAL A 49 5.31 -10.04 4.15
C VAL A 49 6.75 -10.53 4.09
N THR A 50 7.58 -9.81 3.33
CA THR A 50 8.98 -10.16 3.08
C THR A 50 9.96 -9.20 3.75
N TRP A 51 9.47 -8.06 4.26
CA TRP A 51 10.24 -7.11 5.07
C TRP A 51 9.62 -6.84 6.43
N VAL A 52 10.44 -6.58 7.43
CA VAL A 52 10.05 -6.01 8.73
C VAL A 52 10.99 -4.84 9.05
N ARG A 53 10.41 -3.68 9.36
CA ARG A 53 11.16 -2.50 9.77
C ARG A 53 11.16 -2.36 11.29
N GLY A 54 12.35 -2.25 11.86
CA GLY A 54 12.60 -1.80 13.22
C GLY A 54 13.14 -0.39 13.24
N PHE A 55 12.91 0.32 14.34
CA PHE A 55 13.25 1.73 14.50
C PHE A 55 13.93 1.97 15.85
N VAL A 56 15.01 2.74 15.87
CA VAL A 56 15.72 3.07 17.10
C VAL A 56 16.07 4.55 17.15
N ASN A 57 15.56 5.22 18.18
CA ASN A 57 15.95 6.59 18.52
C ASN A 57 17.24 6.57 19.34
N ILE A 58 18.38 6.75 18.65
CA ILE A 58 19.71 6.60 19.26
C ILE A 58 19.89 7.59 20.42
N PRO A 59 19.64 8.90 20.25
CA PRO A 59 20.02 9.83 21.29
C PRO A 59 19.14 9.75 22.54
N ASN A 60 17.82 9.56 22.39
CA ASN A 60 16.92 9.43 23.54
C ASN A 60 17.20 8.18 24.38
N LEU A 61 17.53 7.06 23.73
CA LEU A 61 17.73 5.80 24.42
C LEU A 61 19.17 5.65 24.95
N PHE A 62 20.17 6.09 24.19
CA PHE A 62 21.54 5.61 24.36
C PHE A 62 22.58 6.70 24.59
N LEU A 63 22.24 7.98 24.48
CA LEU A 63 23.18 9.07 24.74
C LEU A 63 22.89 9.76 26.07
N GLN A 64 23.95 10.34 26.65
CA GLN A 64 23.88 11.21 27.81
C GLN A 64 23.78 12.65 27.33
N ASN A 65 22.80 13.39 27.87
CA ASN A 65 22.56 14.79 27.52
C ASN A 65 22.69 15.64 28.78
N GLU A 66 23.50 16.70 28.70
CA GLU A 66 23.60 17.75 29.71
C GLU A 66 23.45 19.11 29.04
N ASN A 67 22.47 19.89 29.49
CA ASN A 67 22.19 21.25 28.99
C ASN A 67 22.05 21.34 27.46
N GLY A 68 21.45 20.33 26.82
CA GLY A 68 21.25 20.29 25.38
C GLY A 68 22.51 19.92 24.57
N LYS A 69 23.50 19.29 25.21
CA LYS A 69 24.73 18.77 24.56
C LYS A 69 24.93 17.29 24.82
N ILE A 70 25.49 16.59 23.83
CA ILE A 70 25.82 15.16 23.93
C ILE A 70 27.16 15.01 24.67
N VAL A 71 27.14 14.47 25.88
CA VAL A 71 28.34 14.38 26.74
C VAL A 71 28.89 12.96 26.89
N GLY A 72 28.17 11.94 26.42
CA GLY A 72 28.64 10.56 26.49
C GLY A 72 27.65 9.51 26.00
N VAL A 73 28.04 8.24 26.12
CA VAL A 73 27.26 7.07 25.70
C VAL A 73 26.82 6.26 26.92
N LYS A 74 25.57 5.79 26.93
CA LYS A 74 25.01 4.88 27.92
C LYS A 74 25.21 3.42 27.47
N GLU A 75 26.47 2.96 27.37
CA GLU A 75 26.76 1.63 26.79
C GLU A 75 26.01 0.48 27.45
N ASN A 76 25.85 0.50 28.77
CA ASN A 76 25.11 -0.53 29.47
C ASN A 76 23.63 -0.58 29.04
N ALA A 77 23.01 0.59 28.79
CA ALA A 77 21.63 0.67 28.30
C ALA A 77 21.50 0.08 26.89
N ILE A 78 22.51 0.24 26.03
CA ILE A 78 22.53 -0.37 24.69
C ILE A 78 22.61 -1.89 24.83
N ARG A 79 23.60 -2.39 25.58
CA ARG A 79 23.92 -3.82 25.69
C ARG A 79 22.81 -4.62 26.37
N THR A 80 21.97 -3.98 27.17
CA THR A 80 20.83 -4.61 27.86
C THR A 80 19.47 -4.18 27.30
N HIS A 81 19.43 -3.51 26.14
CA HIS A 81 18.18 -3.02 25.56
C HIS A 81 17.26 -4.17 25.12
N ILE A 82 16.28 -4.51 25.96
CA ILE A 82 15.36 -5.64 25.73
C ILE A 82 14.57 -5.52 24.41
N PRO A 83 14.09 -4.33 23.99
CA PRO A 83 13.41 -4.22 22.71
C PRO A 83 14.28 -4.64 21.52
N THR A 84 15.57 -4.29 21.54
CA THR A 84 16.54 -4.74 20.53
C THR A 84 16.71 -6.26 20.54
N LEU A 85 16.79 -6.89 21.72
CA LEU A 85 16.86 -8.34 21.85
C LEU A 85 15.65 -9.02 21.21
N LYS A 86 14.45 -8.52 21.51
CA LYS A 86 13.19 -9.06 20.99
C LYS A 86 13.09 -8.94 19.46
N PHE A 87 13.58 -7.85 18.88
CA PHE A 87 13.67 -7.71 17.43
C PHE A 87 14.54 -8.79 16.79
N ILE A 88 15.71 -9.07 17.38
CA ILE A 88 16.59 -10.15 16.90
C ILE A 88 15.97 -11.53 17.11
N GLN A 89 15.25 -11.74 18.22
CA GLN A 89 14.49 -12.97 18.41
C GLN A 89 13.42 -13.15 17.32
N ALA A 90 12.78 -12.06 16.90
CA ALA A 90 11.80 -12.10 15.82
C ALA A 90 12.46 -12.48 14.48
N LYS A 91 13.62 -11.90 14.15
CA LYS A 91 14.40 -12.29 12.96
C LYS A 91 14.72 -13.79 12.99
N LYS A 92 15.21 -14.30 14.13
CA LYS A 92 15.52 -15.73 14.28
C LYS A 92 14.30 -16.63 14.11
N ALA A 93 13.15 -16.23 14.63
CA ALA A 93 11.90 -16.98 14.52
C ALA A 93 11.30 -16.95 13.11
N LEU A 94 11.51 -15.87 12.35
CA LEU A 94 11.04 -15.72 10.97
C LEU A 94 12.02 -16.32 9.94
N GLY A 95 13.29 -16.45 10.31
CA GLY A 95 14.36 -16.99 9.47
C GLY A 95 14.66 -16.12 8.24
N ASP A 96 15.16 -16.75 7.18
CA ASP A 96 15.54 -16.07 5.93
C ASP A 96 14.34 -15.71 5.04
N ARG A 97 13.12 -16.13 5.43
CA ARG A 97 11.88 -15.80 4.73
C ARG A 97 11.59 -14.30 4.77
N VAL A 98 12.02 -13.62 5.83
CA VAL A 98 11.74 -12.20 6.07
C VAL A 98 13.04 -11.47 6.31
N LYS A 99 13.24 -10.38 5.56
CA LYS A 99 14.38 -9.48 5.69
C LYS A 99 14.04 -8.33 6.64
N PHE A 100 15.02 -7.83 7.36
CA PHE A 100 14.89 -6.84 8.41
C PHE A 100 15.60 -5.53 8.01
N ILE A 101 14.91 -4.43 8.26
CA ILE A 101 15.39 -3.06 8.06
C ILE A 101 15.55 -2.44 9.44
N LEU A 102 16.70 -1.80 9.71
CA LEU A 102 16.90 -0.96 10.89
C LEU A 102 16.95 0.51 10.47
N SER A 103 15.93 1.28 10.85
CA SER A 103 15.93 2.74 10.71
C SER A 103 16.44 3.39 12.00
N LEU A 104 17.38 4.33 11.87
CA LEU A 104 17.89 5.12 12.98
C LEU A 104 17.21 6.49 12.99
N LYS A 105 16.82 6.95 14.17
CA LYS A 105 16.36 8.32 14.42
C LYS A 105 17.42 9.06 15.22
N ILE A 106 17.77 10.26 14.76
CA ILE A 106 18.79 11.12 15.36
C ILE A 106 18.24 12.55 15.38
N PRO A 107 17.41 12.88 16.38
CA PRO A 107 16.74 14.16 16.48
C PRO A 107 17.70 15.27 16.91
N PHE A 108 18.34 15.92 15.94
CA PHE A 108 19.27 17.02 16.17
C PHE A 108 18.59 18.30 16.66
N GLU A 109 17.26 18.43 16.49
CA GLU A 109 16.45 19.53 17.02
C GLU A 109 16.46 19.60 18.55
N LEU A 110 16.86 18.51 19.23
CA LEU A 110 16.96 18.45 20.69
C LEU A 110 18.26 19.04 21.25
N TYR A 111 19.20 19.46 20.40
CA TYR A 111 20.53 19.90 20.81
C TYR A 111 20.80 21.36 20.47
N THR A 112 21.53 22.07 21.34
CA THR A 112 21.82 23.50 21.17
C THR A 112 22.64 23.79 19.92
N ASP A 113 23.50 22.85 19.56
CA ASP A 113 24.45 22.98 18.45
C ASP A 113 23.93 22.26 17.18
N THR A 114 22.66 21.82 17.17
CA THR A 114 22.03 21.03 16.09
C THR A 114 22.85 19.79 15.70
N VAL A 115 23.30 19.70 14.44
CA VAL A 115 24.15 18.63 13.92
C VAL A 115 25.58 18.85 14.39
N PRO A 116 26.19 17.92 15.15
CA PRO A 116 27.60 18.02 15.52
C PRO A 116 28.52 18.09 14.31
N LYS A 117 29.59 18.88 14.39
CA LYS A 117 30.60 18.98 13.33
C LYS A 117 31.49 17.75 13.27
N VAL A 118 32.00 17.42 12.07
CA VAL A 118 32.91 16.29 11.88
C VAL A 118 34.15 16.44 12.75
N GLY A 119 34.50 15.38 13.49
CA GLY A 119 35.64 15.33 14.39
C GLY A 119 35.39 15.85 15.81
N THR A 120 34.17 16.28 16.14
CA THR A 120 33.81 16.62 17.53
C THR A 120 33.54 15.37 18.36
N LYS A 121 33.62 15.50 19.69
CA LYS A 121 33.33 14.37 20.60
C LYS A 121 31.85 13.99 20.56
N GLU A 122 30.99 14.98 20.40
CA GLU A 122 29.54 14.84 20.28
C GLU A 122 29.18 13.91 19.11
N MET A 123 29.82 14.09 17.95
CA MET A 123 29.64 13.20 16.80
C MET A 123 30.16 11.79 17.10
N GLU A 124 31.36 11.67 17.68
CA GLU A 124 31.95 10.36 18.00
C GLU A 124 31.08 9.57 19.00
N TYR A 125 30.38 10.22 19.93
CA TYR A 125 29.43 9.53 20.82
C TYR A 125 28.25 8.92 20.06
N ILE A 126 27.70 9.60 19.05
CA ILE A 126 26.63 9.06 18.19
C ILE A 126 27.14 7.81 17.44
N PHE A 127 28.35 7.90 16.88
CA PHE A 127 28.98 6.79 16.17
C PHE A 127 29.28 5.61 17.09
N GLN A 128 29.85 5.86 18.27
CA GLN A 128 30.12 4.83 19.27
C GLN A 128 28.82 4.14 19.72
N ALA A 129 27.75 4.90 20.00
CA ALA A 129 26.46 4.32 20.38
C ALA A 129 25.91 3.42 19.28
N THR A 130 26.00 3.84 18.01
CA THR A 130 25.57 3.05 16.87
C THR A 130 26.41 1.79 16.70
N GLU A 131 27.74 1.87 16.79
CA GLU A 131 28.61 0.71 16.65
C GLU A 131 28.34 -0.32 17.77
N VAL A 132 28.14 0.14 19.01
CA VAL A 132 27.77 -0.73 20.13
C VAL A 132 26.41 -1.38 19.90
N LEU A 133 25.42 -0.64 19.38
CA LEU A 133 24.11 -1.20 19.01
C LEU A 133 24.24 -2.29 17.95
N LEU A 134 25.02 -2.04 16.89
CA LEU A 134 25.23 -2.98 15.78
C LEU A 134 25.92 -4.28 16.21
N LYS A 135 26.83 -4.20 17.19
CA LYS A 135 27.46 -5.37 17.82
C LYS A 135 26.52 -6.08 18.80
N THR A 136 25.63 -5.35 19.45
CA THR A 136 24.73 -5.88 20.47
C THR A 136 23.76 -6.88 19.84
N TYR A 137 23.68 -8.08 20.43
CA TYR A 137 22.88 -9.21 19.94
C TYR A 137 23.13 -9.59 18.47
N ASP A 138 24.32 -9.29 17.94
CA ASP A 138 24.65 -9.47 16.51
C ASP A 138 23.69 -8.73 15.56
N MET A 139 23.17 -7.57 15.95
CA MET A 139 22.23 -6.79 15.15
C MET A 139 22.65 -6.65 13.68
N ALA A 140 23.90 -6.25 13.42
CA ALA A 140 24.40 -6.05 12.07
C ALA A 140 24.41 -7.30 11.17
N LYS A 141 24.40 -8.52 11.74
CA LYS A 141 24.31 -9.77 10.97
C LYS A 141 22.86 -10.18 10.67
N ASN A 142 21.90 -9.55 11.33
CA ASN A 142 20.49 -9.92 11.32
C ASN A 142 19.61 -8.89 10.58
N ILE A 143 20.22 -7.88 9.98
CA ILE A 143 19.55 -6.87 9.16
C ILE A 143 20.15 -6.87 7.75
N GLU A 144 19.32 -6.58 6.77
CA GLU A 144 19.71 -6.47 5.37
C GLU A 144 19.87 -5.00 4.96
N ILE A 145 19.21 -4.08 5.67
CA ILE A 145 19.26 -2.64 5.40
C ILE A 145 19.43 -1.86 6.72
N LEU A 146 20.29 -0.85 6.71
CA LEU A 146 20.36 0.20 7.71
C LEU A 146 20.06 1.56 7.07
N VAL A 147 19.11 2.30 7.63
CA VAL A 147 18.78 3.68 7.25
C VAL A 147 19.37 4.64 8.28
N MET A 148 20.27 5.54 7.85
CA MET A 148 21.08 6.38 8.74
C MET A 148 20.33 7.52 9.44
N GLY A 149 19.10 7.82 9.02
CA GLY A 149 18.28 8.90 9.56
C GLY A 149 16.79 8.64 9.32
N ASN A 150 15.95 9.44 9.98
CA ASN A 150 14.50 9.42 9.87
C ASN A 150 13.99 10.85 9.72
N GLU A 151 13.19 11.16 8.70
CA GLU A 151 12.55 12.48 8.53
C GLU A 151 13.45 13.69 8.86
N PRO A 152 14.68 13.74 8.31
CA PRO A 152 15.70 14.68 8.74
C PRO A 152 15.33 16.14 8.50
N GLU A 153 14.33 16.42 7.67
CA GLU A 153 13.80 17.76 7.48
C GLU A 153 13.23 18.32 8.79
N TRP A 154 12.60 17.49 9.61
CA TRP A 154 12.08 17.87 10.92
C TRP A 154 13.08 17.64 12.05
N GLU A 155 13.89 16.58 11.94
CA GLU A 155 14.88 16.22 12.96
C GLU A 155 16.12 17.14 12.97
N ASN A 156 16.30 17.99 11.97
CA ASN A 156 17.45 18.91 11.90
C ASN A 156 17.09 20.39 12.05
N ALA A 157 15.81 20.72 12.24
CA ALA A 157 15.33 22.10 12.28
C ALA A 157 15.11 22.56 13.73
N LEU A 158 15.69 23.71 14.12
CA LEU A 158 15.51 24.31 15.46
C LEU A 158 14.10 24.89 15.68
N ASP A 159 13.33 25.05 14.61
CA ASP A 159 11.93 25.49 14.61
C ASP A 159 11.18 24.75 13.49
N THR A 160 9.87 24.92 13.42
CA THR A 160 9.00 24.46 12.32
C THR A 160 9.36 25.07 10.95
N ASP A 161 10.27 26.03 10.88
CA ASP A 161 10.78 26.60 9.64
C ASP A 161 11.95 25.78 9.08
N LEU A 162 11.61 24.92 8.12
CA LEU A 162 12.52 24.01 7.41
C LEU A 162 13.63 24.73 6.61
N CYS A 163 13.61 26.07 6.54
CA CYS A 163 14.69 26.85 5.94
C CYS A 163 15.88 27.14 6.88
N HIS A 164 15.78 26.78 8.17
CA HIS A 164 16.85 26.94 9.16
C HIS A 164 17.54 25.63 9.56
N ALA A 165 17.28 24.53 8.86
CA ALA A 165 17.97 23.26 9.08
C ALA A 165 19.39 23.31 8.49
N ASP A 166 20.41 22.85 9.25
CA ASP A 166 21.81 22.86 8.80
C ASP A 166 22.08 21.75 7.77
N GLY A 167 21.82 22.04 6.49
CA GLY A 167 22.03 21.08 5.41
C GLY A 167 23.50 20.73 5.18
N GLU A 168 24.43 21.65 5.44
CA GLU A 168 25.86 21.46 5.19
C GLU A 168 26.49 20.53 6.22
N ASP A 169 26.27 20.79 7.51
CA ASP A 169 26.77 19.94 8.58
C ASP A 169 26.06 18.58 8.57
N TYR A 170 24.77 18.52 8.22
CA TYR A 170 24.07 17.23 8.02
C TYR A 170 24.64 16.42 6.85
N ARG A 171 24.98 17.07 5.72
CA ARG A 171 25.67 16.40 4.60
C ARG A 171 27.02 15.84 5.04
N ALA A 172 27.78 16.60 5.83
CA ALA A 172 29.08 16.18 6.33
C ALA A 172 28.94 14.98 7.30
N PHE A 173 27.98 15.05 8.23
CA PHE A 173 27.63 13.97 9.15
C PHE A 173 27.28 12.68 8.41
N LEU A 174 26.35 12.72 7.45
CA LEU A 174 25.92 11.53 6.70
C LEU A 174 27.06 10.89 5.88
N ASN A 175 27.94 11.71 5.29
CA ASN A 175 29.11 11.19 4.58
C ASN A 175 30.06 10.46 5.52
N GLU A 176 30.40 11.07 6.65
CA GLU A 176 31.28 10.44 7.65
C GLU A 176 30.62 9.19 8.23
N PHE A 177 29.32 9.22 8.50
CA PHE A 177 28.60 8.09 9.04
C PHE A 177 28.61 6.88 8.08
N ALA A 178 28.35 7.11 6.79
CA ALA A 178 28.42 6.06 5.77
C ALA A 178 29.84 5.46 5.65
N ASN A 179 30.87 6.30 5.79
CA ASN A 179 32.27 5.86 5.76
C ASN A 179 32.62 5.01 6.99
N ARG A 180 32.20 5.43 8.19
CA ARG A 180 32.40 4.67 9.44
C ARG A 180 31.66 3.35 9.42
N LEU A 181 30.39 3.33 9.00
CA LEU A 181 29.61 2.11 8.82
C LEU A 181 30.32 1.13 7.87
N THR A 182 30.89 1.63 6.77
CA THR A 182 31.64 0.79 5.82
C THR A 182 32.91 0.22 6.43
N ALA A 183 33.68 1.02 7.16
CA ALA A 183 34.87 0.54 7.87
C ALA A 183 34.51 -0.52 8.92
N TRP A 184 33.45 -0.31 9.70
CA TRP A 184 32.97 -1.30 10.67
C TRP A 184 32.46 -2.57 9.99
N LYS A 185 31.74 -2.46 8.87
CA LYS A 185 31.30 -3.61 8.07
C LYS A 185 32.48 -4.45 7.62
N GLN A 186 33.53 -3.83 7.09
CA GLN A 186 34.74 -4.53 6.67
C GLN A 186 35.46 -5.20 7.84
N ALA A 187 35.62 -4.49 8.97
CA ALA A 187 36.32 -5.00 10.14
C ALA A 187 35.59 -6.18 10.82
N ASN A 188 34.26 -6.22 10.74
CA ASN A 188 33.43 -7.21 11.45
C ASN A 188 32.76 -8.23 10.50
N GLY A 189 32.97 -8.13 9.18
CA GLY A 189 32.35 -9.00 8.19
C GLY A 189 30.83 -8.83 8.06
N TRP A 190 30.30 -7.62 8.26
CA TRP A 190 28.86 -7.33 8.13
C TRP A 190 28.46 -7.00 6.69
N THR A 191 27.22 -7.35 6.31
CA THR A 191 26.77 -7.36 4.91
C THR A 191 25.59 -6.44 4.60
N PHE A 192 24.98 -5.77 5.59
CA PHE A 192 23.81 -4.91 5.38
C PHE A 192 24.07 -3.75 4.42
N ASP A 193 23.08 -3.36 3.63
CA ASP A 193 23.15 -2.17 2.76
C ASP A 193 22.92 -0.88 3.56
N ILE A 194 23.62 0.20 3.18
CA ILE A 194 23.50 1.51 3.84
C ILE A 194 22.59 2.41 3.00
N TYR A 195 21.54 2.95 3.60
CA TYR A 195 20.63 3.90 2.99
C TYR A 195 20.64 5.21 3.78
N ALA A 196 20.39 6.33 3.08
CA ALA A 196 20.15 7.63 3.69
C ALA A 196 18.67 8.01 3.55
N GLY A 197 18.23 9.04 4.29
CA GLY A 197 16.93 9.65 4.09
C GLY A 197 15.89 9.25 5.12
N ALA A 198 14.86 8.52 4.65
CA ALA A 198 13.48 8.63 5.13
C ALA A 198 12.97 10.07 4.97
N LEU A 199 13.29 10.66 3.80
CA LEU A 199 12.84 12.00 3.46
C LEU A 199 11.32 12.01 3.33
N ASN A 200 10.67 12.96 3.98
CA ASN A 200 9.22 13.03 4.04
C ASN A 200 8.72 14.26 3.26
N ARG A 201 7.71 14.06 2.41
CA ARG A 201 7.04 15.13 1.62
C ARG A 201 7.99 16.01 0.81
N VAL A 202 9.04 15.44 0.22
CA VAL A 202 10.06 16.16 -0.56
C VAL A 202 9.45 17.11 -1.60
N SER A 203 8.34 16.70 -2.21
CA SER A 203 7.61 17.49 -3.21
C SER A 203 7.03 18.80 -2.70
N GLU A 204 6.75 18.87 -1.40
CA GLU A 204 6.17 20.03 -0.72
C GLU A 204 7.25 20.91 -0.08
N LEU A 205 8.53 20.53 -0.17
CA LEU A 205 9.65 21.17 0.53
C LEU A 205 10.67 21.81 -0.42
N PRO A 206 10.27 22.71 -1.35
CA PRO A 206 11.18 23.27 -2.35
C PRO A 206 12.29 24.16 -1.76
N LYS A 207 12.15 24.60 -0.50
CA LYS A 207 13.09 25.46 0.23
C LYS A 207 13.95 24.71 1.26
N SER A 208 13.76 23.40 1.42
CA SER A 208 14.56 22.64 2.39
C SER A 208 16.03 22.61 1.97
N GLU A 209 16.93 22.87 2.92
CA GLU A 209 18.37 22.67 2.74
C GLU A 209 18.77 21.20 3.02
N THR A 210 18.00 20.49 3.84
CA THR A 210 18.21 19.07 4.16
C THR A 210 18.00 18.14 2.97
N VAL A 211 16.94 18.34 2.18
CA VAL A 211 16.65 17.51 0.99
C VAL A 211 17.85 17.46 0.02
N PRO A 212 18.39 18.58 -0.50
CA PRO A 212 19.54 18.55 -1.40
C PRO A 212 20.80 18.00 -0.71
N ALA A 213 20.97 18.22 0.59
CA ALA A 213 22.07 17.64 1.36
C ALA A 213 22.04 16.10 1.34
N VAL A 214 20.90 15.49 1.68
CA VAL A 214 20.72 14.03 1.67
C VAL A 214 20.88 13.46 0.27
N VAL A 215 20.21 14.06 -0.72
CA VAL A 215 20.32 13.66 -2.14
C VAL A 215 21.77 13.70 -2.61
N SER A 216 22.53 14.74 -2.23
CA SER A 216 23.95 14.85 -2.59
C SER A 216 24.76 13.69 -2.03
N VAL A 217 24.54 13.28 -0.77
CA VAL A 217 25.20 12.09 -0.20
C VAL A 217 24.81 10.83 -0.96
N VAL A 218 23.51 10.64 -1.24
CA VAL A 218 23.03 9.47 -1.99
C VAL A 218 23.70 9.40 -3.36
N ASN A 219 23.77 10.50 -4.10
CA ASN A 219 24.35 10.49 -5.44
C ASN A 219 25.87 10.31 -5.43
N ASN A 220 26.57 10.92 -4.47
CA ASN A 220 28.03 11.06 -4.54
C ASN A 220 28.81 10.11 -3.64
N ASN A 221 28.24 9.60 -2.55
CA ASN A 221 28.94 8.70 -1.64
C ASN A 221 28.83 7.24 -2.14
N PRO A 222 29.93 6.56 -2.50
CA PRO A 222 29.88 5.20 -3.03
C PRO A 222 29.42 4.16 -2.00
N ASN A 223 29.49 4.47 -0.71
CA ASN A 223 29.09 3.58 0.38
C ASN A 223 27.58 3.55 0.61
N VAL A 224 26.84 4.52 0.06
CA VAL A 224 25.38 4.59 0.17
C VAL A 224 24.74 3.89 -1.03
N VAL A 225 23.90 2.90 -0.76
CA VAL A 225 23.25 2.06 -1.78
C VAL A 225 21.96 2.69 -2.31
N GLY A 226 21.28 3.52 -1.51
CA GLY A 226 20.02 4.13 -1.92
C GLY A 226 19.45 5.15 -0.95
N LEU A 227 18.23 5.56 -1.25
CA LEU A 227 17.44 6.56 -0.52
C LEU A 227 16.14 5.94 0.00
N ASP A 228 15.79 6.25 1.24
CA ASP A 228 14.48 5.96 1.82
C ASP A 228 13.57 7.19 1.74
N LEU A 229 12.29 6.96 1.44
CA LEU A 229 11.24 7.97 1.31
C LEU A 229 10.05 7.63 2.20
N HIS A 230 9.55 8.62 2.92
CA HIS A 230 8.32 8.54 3.69
C HIS A 230 7.21 9.28 2.96
N VAL A 231 6.16 8.56 2.56
CA VAL A 231 5.11 9.11 1.68
C VAL A 231 3.83 9.35 2.48
N HIS A 232 3.62 10.60 2.86
CA HIS A 232 2.43 11.05 3.59
C HIS A 232 1.61 12.05 2.78
N ALA A 233 0.65 11.54 2.02
CA ALA A 233 -0.09 12.34 1.05
C ALA A 233 -1.36 12.98 1.66
N LEU A 234 -1.66 14.21 1.21
CA LEU A 234 -2.93 14.90 1.51
C LEU A 234 -4.01 14.53 0.49
N LYS A 235 -3.63 14.14 -0.73
CA LYS A 235 -4.50 13.68 -1.80
C LYS A 235 -3.90 12.44 -2.45
N ILE A 236 -4.77 11.52 -2.89
CA ILE A 236 -4.33 10.25 -3.48
C ILE A 236 -3.41 10.43 -4.70
N ASN A 237 -3.63 11.48 -5.50
CA ASN A 237 -2.82 11.78 -6.67
C ASN A 237 -1.42 12.34 -6.34
N GLN A 238 -1.13 12.67 -5.09
CA GLN A 238 0.20 13.10 -4.64
C GLN A 238 1.12 11.93 -4.30
N ALA A 239 0.62 10.69 -4.31
CA ALA A 239 1.41 9.49 -4.01
C ALA A 239 2.73 9.40 -4.81
N GLU A 240 2.71 9.92 -6.05
CA GLU A 240 3.84 9.92 -6.98
C GLU A 240 4.78 11.13 -6.84
N ASP A 241 4.34 12.23 -6.25
CA ASP A 241 5.03 13.51 -6.39
C ASP A 241 6.45 13.50 -5.80
N ASP A 242 6.64 12.84 -4.66
CA ASP A 242 7.95 12.73 -4.02
C ASP A 242 8.93 11.91 -4.87
N PHE A 243 8.49 10.78 -5.40
CA PHE A 243 9.30 9.94 -6.31
C PHE A 243 9.68 10.68 -7.58
N ARG A 244 8.72 11.35 -8.20
CA ARG A 244 8.93 12.15 -9.41
C ARG A 244 9.97 13.23 -9.17
N ILE A 245 9.88 13.96 -8.06
CA ILE A 245 10.86 15.00 -7.74
C ILE A 245 12.25 14.42 -7.47
N ILE A 246 12.34 13.30 -6.74
CA ILE A 246 13.61 12.62 -6.48
C ILE A 246 14.29 12.11 -7.75
N ARG A 247 13.53 11.52 -8.68
CA ARG A 247 14.07 11.04 -9.96
C ARG A 247 14.37 12.19 -10.92
N ASP A 248 13.40 13.06 -11.18
CA ASP A 248 13.46 14.01 -12.30
C ASP A 248 14.24 15.29 -11.95
N LYS A 249 13.98 15.86 -10.76
CA LYS A 249 14.62 17.12 -10.34
C LYS A 249 16.00 16.85 -9.72
N TYR A 250 16.07 15.85 -8.85
CA TYR A 250 17.28 15.56 -8.06
C TYR A 250 18.18 14.50 -8.69
N GLY A 251 17.74 13.84 -9.77
CA GLY A 251 18.57 12.92 -10.56
C GLY A 251 19.03 11.68 -9.81
N VAL A 252 18.31 11.26 -8.76
CA VAL A 252 18.69 10.07 -7.98
C VAL A 252 18.49 8.83 -8.85
N THR A 253 19.58 8.13 -9.15
CA THR A 253 19.57 6.88 -9.94
C THR A 253 19.71 5.62 -9.08
N LYS A 254 20.16 5.77 -7.84
CA LYS A 254 20.30 4.67 -6.88
C LYS A 254 18.94 4.10 -6.45
N LYS A 255 18.97 2.99 -5.72
CA LYS A 255 17.76 2.28 -5.26
C LYS A 255 16.91 3.20 -4.38
N LEU A 256 15.59 3.06 -4.48
CA LEU A 256 14.64 3.70 -3.57
C LEU A 256 14.01 2.64 -2.68
N ILE A 257 13.78 2.96 -1.43
CA ILE A 257 12.91 2.21 -0.52
C ILE A 257 11.87 3.17 0.07
N CYS A 258 10.79 2.62 0.62
CA CYS A 258 9.78 3.38 1.33
C CYS A 258 9.43 2.65 2.63
N THR A 259 10.06 3.06 3.73
CA THR A 259 9.85 2.37 5.01
C THR A 259 8.61 2.86 5.77
N GLU A 260 7.96 3.92 5.28
CA GLU A 260 6.69 4.38 5.84
C GLU A 260 5.84 5.13 4.82
N PHE A 261 4.54 4.84 4.78
CA PHE A 261 3.59 5.57 3.96
C PHE A 261 2.19 5.57 4.56
N SER A 262 1.43 6.64 4.33
CA SER A 262 0.03 6.73 4.75
C SER A 262 -0.73 7.86 4.05
N MET A 263 -2.06 7.82 4.15
CA MET A 263 -2.96 8.94 3.82
C MET A 263 -3.37 9.76 5.05
N VAL A 264 -2.63 9.68 6.16
CA VAL A 264 -3.06 10.25 7.46
C VAL A 264 -3.44 11.74 7.35
N ARG A 265 -2.74 12.50 6.51
CA ARG A 265 -2.99 13.94 6.31
C ARG A 265 -4.32 14.21 5.64
N ALA A 266 -4.77 13.32 4.76
CA ALA A 266 -6.11 13.39 4.17
C ALA A 266 -7.20 13.05 5.19
N LEU A 267 -6.87 12.25 6.21
CA LEU A 267 -7.83 11.82 7.22
C LEU A 267 -7.95 12.86 8.33
N ASN A 268 -6.83 13.37 8.86
CA ASN A 268 -6.76 14.22 10.07
C ASN A 268 -7.81 15.36 10.15
N PRO A 269 -8.09 16.13 9.07
CA PRO A 269 -9.09 17.20 9.14
C PRO A 269 -10.49 16.72 9.54
N HIS A 270 -10.79 15.43 9.39
CA HIS A 270 -12.11 14.84 9.55
C HIS A 270 -12.32 14.13 10.89
N VAL A 271 -11.33 14.09 11.79
CA VAL A 271 -11.42 13.33 13.05
C VAL A 271 -12.62 13.76 13.92
N ALA A 272 -13.04 15.02 13.81
CA ALA A 272 -14.18 15.60 14.53
C ALA A 272 -15.46 15.73 13.68
N ASP A 273 -15.50 15.12 12.50
CA ASP A 273 -16.71 15.04 11.69
C ASP A 273 -17.78 14.24 12.43
N ALA A 274 -19.04 14.61 12.20
CA ALA A 274 -20.19 13.93 12.80
C ALA A 274 -20.55 12.66 12.01
N LEU A 275 -21.07 11.63 12.67
CA LEU A 275 -21.57 10.41 12.03
C LEU A 275 -22.79 10.67 11.13
N GLY A 276 -23.54 11.75 11.37
CA GLY A 276 -24.66 12.17 10.54
C GLY A 276 -25.75 11.11 10.41
N GLU A 277 -26.35 11.02 9.21
CA GLU A 277 -27.40 10.05 8.91
C GLU A 277 -26.92 8.59 9.08
N TRP A 278 -25.65 8.31 8.73
CA TRP A 278 -25.06 7.00 8.94
C TRP A 278 -25.13 6.60 10.42
N GLY A 279 -24.83 7.53 11.32
CA GLY A 279 -24.90 7.31 12.77
C GLY A 279 -26.30 6.85 13.21
N THR A 280 -27.34 7.61 12.84
CA THR A 280 -28.73 7.27 13.20
C THR A 280 -29.17 5.92 12.64
N LYS A 281 -28.77 5.58 11.41
CA LYS A 281 -29.09 4.29 10.77
C LYS A 281 -28.47 3.09 11.51
N HIS A 282 -27.34 3.29 12.20
CA HIS A 282 -26.61 2.23 12.91
C HIS A 282 -26.74 2.32 14.44
N GLY A 283 -27.72 3.08 14.94
CA GLY A 283 -28.03 3.15 16.38
C GLY A 283 -27.13 4.10 17.18
N TYR A 284 -26.37 4.97 16.52
CA TYR A 284 -25.58 6.04 17.12
C TYR A 284 -26.30 7.38 16.99
N THR A 285 -25.88 8.38 17.77
CA THR A 285 -26.40 9.74 17.60
C THR A 285 -25.80 10.36 16.35
N ALA A 286 -26.59 11.12 15.58
CA ALA A 286 -26.08 11.81 14.39
C ALA A 286 -24.95 12.80 14.72
N GLY A 287 -24.94 13.33 15.95
CA GLY A 287 -23.94 14.27 16.45
C GLY A 287 -22.66 13.63 17.00
N MET A 288 -22.62 12.30 17.20
CA MET A 288 -21.41 11.59 17.62
C MET A 288 -20.28 11.86 16.64
N LYS A 289 -19.06 12.04 17.15
CA LYS A 289 -17.88 12.32 16.34
C LYS A 289 -17.15 11.04 15.96
N ILE A 290 -16.37 11.08 14.87
CA ILE A 290 -15.54 9.94 14.46
C ILE A 290 -14.61 9.50 15.59
N TYR A 291 -13.94 10.42 16.29
CA TYR A 291 -13.10 10.06 17.43
C TYR A 291 -13.87 9.36 18.57
N GLU A 292 -15.11 9.79 18.84
CA GLU A 292 -15.97 9.19 19.88
C GLU A 292 -16.37 7.76 19.46
N TYR A 293 -16.72 7.59 18.19
CA TYR A 293 -16.99 6.28 17.62
C TYR A 293 -15.77 5.35 17.69
N LEU A 294 -14.58 5.82 17.30
CA LEU A 294 -13.34 5.04 17.36
C LEU A 294 -12.99 4.62 18.80
N ASN A 295 -13.20 5.49 19.78
CA ASN A 295 -13.06 5.13 21.20
C ASN A 295 -14.07 4.07 21.62
N LEU A 296 -15.35 4.27 21.29
CA LEU A 296 -16.42 3.34 21.64
C LEU A 296 -16.20 1.95 21.07
N ILE A 297 -15.82 1.83 19.79
CA ILE A 297 -15.60 0.51 19.18
C ILE A 297 -14.32 -0.15 19.71
N ALA A 298 -13.32 0.64 20.13
CA ALA A 298 -12.14 0.09 20.80
C ALA A 298 -12.49 -0.51 22.17
N GLU A 299 -13.36 0.17 22.94
CA GLU A 299 -13.89 -0.37 24.20
C GLU A 299 -14.71 -1.64 23.97
N LYS A 300 -15.59 -1.64 22.95
CA LYS A 300 -16.36 -2.82 22.56
C LYS A 300 -15.47 -4.01 22.19
N ALA A 301 -14.43 -3.78 21.38
CA ALA A 301 -13.48 -4.81 20.99
C ALA A 301 -12.74 -5.38 22.22
N ASN A 302 -12.27 -4.51 23.13
CA ASN A 302 -11.65 -4.93 24.39
C ASN A 302 -12.60 -5.72 25.30
N ALA A 303 -13.90 -5.43 25.26
CA ALA A 303 -14.93 -6.17 25.98
C ALA A 303 -15.36 -7.48 25.29
N GLY A 304 -14.73 -7.87 24.18
CA GLY A 304 -15.07 -9.08 23.44
C GLY A 304 -16.33 -8.97 22.58
N THR A 305 -16.78 -7.74 22.29
CA THR A 305 -17.97 -7.45 21.47
C THR A 305 -17.68 -6.48 20.32
N PRO A 306 -16.64 -6.74 19.49
CA PRO A 306 -16.23 -5.81 18.43
C PRO A 306 -17.37 -5.54 17.43
N VAL A 307 -17.33 -4.37 16.79
CA VAL A 307 -18.19 -4.11 15.64
C VAL A 307 -17.80 -4.98 14.45
N SER A 308 -18.74 -5.23 13.54
CA SER A 308 -18.43 -5.99 12.33
C SER A 308 -17.52 -5.21 11.38
N ALA A 309 -16.71 -5.92 10.60
CA ALA A 309 -15.91 -5.32 9.54
C ALA A 309 -16.77 -4.56 8.51
N THR A 310 -17.98 -5.06 8.21
CA THR A 310 -18.94 -4.41 7.31
C THR A 310 -19.42 -3.07 7.87
N GLU A 311 -19.79 -3.02 9.16
CA GLU A 311 -20.20 -1.77 9.82
C GLU A 311 -19.07 -0.75 9.75
N PHE A 312 -17.86 -1.13 10.19
CA PHE A 312 -16.69 -0.26 10.20
C PHE A 312 -16.37 0.28 8.80
N LYS A 313 -16.34 -0.59 7.79
CA LYS A 313 -16.12 -0.20 6.38
C LYS A 313 -17.20 0.78 5.90
N SER A 314 -18.47 0.49 6.20
CA SER A 314 -19.60 1.29 5.72
C SER A 314 -19.58 2.73 6.24
N LEU A 315 -19.03 2.99 7.44
CA LEU A 315 -18.86 4.34 7.96
C LEU A 315 -17.95 5.15 7.04
N PHE A 316 -16.73 4.67 6.80
CA PHE A 316 -15.76 5.40 5.99
C PHE A 316 -16.18 5.48 4.52
N GLU A 317 -16.86 4.45 3.99
CA GLU A 317 -17.41 4.49 2.64
C GLU A 317 -18.59 5.46 2.47
N SER A 318 -19.24 5.87 3.56
CA SER A 318 -20.29 6.89 3.56
C SER A 318 -19.74 8.31 3.39
N TYR A 319 -18.47 8.53 3.73
CA TYR A 319 -17.83 9.83 3.60
C TYR A 319 -17.23 10.00 2.20
N SER A 320 -17.64 11.06 1.50
CA SER A 320 -17.13 11.40 0.16
C SER A 320 -15.65 11.80 0.17
N TRP A 321 -15.12 12.25 1.31
CA TRP A 321 -13.72 12.63 1.47
C TRP A 321 -12.78 11.44 1.70
N TYR A 322 -13.30 10.24 2.04
CA TYR A 322 -12.44 9.10 2.28
C TYR A 322 -11.79 8.61 0.97
N PRO A 323 -10.44 8.52 0.89
CA PRO A 323 -9.76 8.19 -0.35
C PRO A 323 -9.80 6.68 -0.61
N LYS A 324 -10.85 6.17 -1.26
CA LYS A 324 -10.97 4.72 -1.57
C LYS A 324 -9.77 4.21 -2.37
N ASN A 325 -9.34 2.97 -2.07
CA ASN A 325 -8.26 2.25 -2.77
C ASN A 325 -6.89 2.95 -2.76
N TRP A 326 -6.61 3.78 -1.74
CA TRP A 326 -5.37 4.54 -1.67
C TRP A 326 -4.13 3.67 -1.50
N TYR A 327 -4.25 2.54 -0.80
CA TYR A 327 -3.13 1.64 -0.56
C TYR A 327 -2.69 0.98 -1.88
N LYS A 328 -3.65 0.55 -2.70
CA LYS A 328 -3.39 0.07 -4.07
C LYS A 328 -2.71 1.15 -4.93
N THR A 329 -3.21 2.39 -4.89
CA THR A 329 -2.62 3.48 -5.68
C THR A 329 -1.15 3.73 -5.30
N PHE A 330 -0.84 3.73 -4.01
CA PHE A 330 0.55 3.88 -3.54
C PHE A 330 1.42 2.72 -4.02
N TYR A 331 0.91 1.49 -3.96
CA TYR A 331 1.62 0.33 -4.45
C TYR A 331 1.93 0.40 -5.95
N GLU A 332 0.98 0.86 -6.77
CA GLU A 332 1.20 1.06 -8.20
C GLU A 332 2.29 2.11 -8.48
N VAL A 333 2.35 3.17 -7.68
CA VAL A 333 3.45 4.14 -7.72
C VAL A 333 4.77 3.49 -7.35
N PHE A 334 4.84 2.74 -6.26
CA PHE A 334 6.08 2.07 -5.85
C PHE A 334 6.59 1.09 -6.93
N LYS A 335 5.67 0.43 -7.64
CA LYS A 335 6.00 -0.43 -8.78
C LYS A 335 6.53 0.37 -9.96
N LYS A 336 5.91 1.50 -10.28
CA LYS A 336 6.35 2.41 -11.34
C LYS A 336 7.79 2.91 -11.12
N TYR A 337 8.19 3.12 -9.87
CA TYR A 337 9.50 3.69 -9.52
C TYR A 337 10.57 2.68 -9.07
N ASP A 338 10.27 1.38 -9.19
CA ASP A 338 11.16 0.26 -8.79
C ASP A 338 11.64 0.37 -7.32
N THR A 339 10.71 0.71 -6.42
CA THR A 339 10.97 0.80 -4.97
C THR A 339 11.30 -0.57 -4.37
N TYR A 340 12.56 -0.77 -3.99
CA TYR A 340 13.11 -2.08 -3.64
C TYR A 340 12.49 -2.74 -2.40
N ALA A 341 12.12 -1.96 -1.38
CA ALA A 341 11.49 -2.43 -0.15
C ALA A 341 10.42 -1.43 0.29
N ILE A 342 9.24 -1.92 0.64
CA ILE A 342 8.07 -1.10 0.99
C ILE A 342 7.51 -1.61 2.31
N THR A 343 7.42 -0.78 3.34
CA THR A 343 6.80 -1.18 4.61
C THR A 343 5.68 -0.23 5.02
N GLY A 344 4.48 -0.79 5.20
CA GLY A 344 3.31 -0.05 5.71
C GLY A 344 3.02 -0.43 7.15
N ARG A 345 2.24 0.39 7.88
CA ARG A 345 1.84 0.05 9.24
C ARG A 345 1.15 -1.32 9.27
N PHE A 346 1.72 -2.25 10.02
CA PHE A 346 1.27 -3.64 9.94
C PHE A 346 0.02 -3.89 10.77
N SER A 347 0.03 -3.51 12.04
CA SER A 347 -1.04 -3.78 12.99
C SER A 347 -1.39 -2.56 13.85
N VAL A 348 -2.59 -2.57 14.40
CA VAL A 348 -3.04 -1.68 15.47
C VAL A 348 -3.66 -2.52 16.57
N VAL A 349 -3.03 -2.50 17.74
CA VAL A 349 -3.38 -3.32 18.90
C VAL A 349 -3.94 -2.47 20.05
N PRO A 350 -4.75 -3.06 20.95
CA PRO A 350 -5.16 -2.41 22.19
C PRO A 350 -3.96 -1.90 22.99
N GLY A 351 -4.08 -0.72 23.59
CA GLY A 351 -3.01 -0.13 24.42
C GLY A 351 -1.80 0.39 23.63
N GLY A 352 -1.90 0.50 22.29
CA GLY A 352 -0.90 1.17 21.47
C GLY A 352 -0.73 2.66 21.82
N ALA A 353 0.15 3.36 21.08
CA ALA A 353 0.64 4.71 21.39
C ALA A 353 -0.43 5.79 21.71
N ARG A 354 -1.70 5.57 21.37
CA ARG A 354 -2.80 6.52 21.61
C ARG A 354 -3.96 5.82 22.31
N ALA A 355 -4.02 5.88 23.63
CA ALA A 355 -5.06 5.17 24.38
C ALA A 355 -6.48 5.70 24.10
N VAL A 356 -6.66 7.01 23.86
CA VAL A 356 -7.96 7.66 23.66
C VAL A 356 -7.83 8.72 22.57
N TYR A 357 -8.78 8.75 21.63
CA TYR A 357 -8.87 9.77 20.60
C TYR A 357 -9.67 10.98 21.09
N ASP A 358 -9.26 12.15 20.63
CA ASP A 358 -9.98 13.41 20.74
C ASP A 358 -10.05 14.13 19.38
N ALA A 359 -10.62 15.34 19.37
CA ALA A 359 -10.77 16.16 18.18
C ALA A 359 -9.43 16.62 17.54
N LYS A 360 -8.28 16.37 18.17
CA LYS A 360 -6.94 16.73 17.68
C LYS A 360 -6.08 15.51 17.38
N THR A 361 -6.57 14.32 17.68
CA THR A 361 -5.81 13.09 17.53
C THR A 361 -5.68 12.76 16.05
N GLU A 362 -4.45 12.66 15.56
CA GLU A 362 -4.23 12.24 14.17
C GLU A 362 -4.64 10.78 13.96
N MET A 363 -5.16 10.45 12.79
CA MET A 363 -5.74 9.13 12.52
C MET A 363 -4.73 8.15 11.92
N TRP A 364 -3.52 8.08 12.50
CA TRP A 364 -2.45 7.16 12.03
C TRP A 364 -2.86 5.70 12.07
N GLU A 365 -3.67 5.32 13.06
CA GLU A 365 -4.09 3.93 13.21
C GLU A 365 -4.95 3.46 12.03
N LEU A 366 -5.67 4.35 11.34
CA LEU A 366 -6.42 3.98 10.14
C LEU A 366 -5.55 3.46 8.97
N GLY A 367 -4.23 3.62 9.06
CA GLY A 367 -3.24 3.10 8.10
C GLY A 367 -2.77 1.66 8.34
N GLY A 368 -3.26 0.96 9.38
CA GLY A 368 -2.81 -0.42 9.68
C GLY A 368 -3.51 -1.51 8.86
N ILE A 369 -2.77 -2.56 8.47
CA ILE A 369 -3.30 -3.70 7.70
C ILE A 369 -4.23 -4.58 8.56
N TYR A 370 -3.92 -4.74 9.86
CA TYR A 370 -4.71 -5.52 10.82
C TYR A 370 -5.14 -4.70 12.03
N PHE A 371 -6.39 -4.84 12.50
CA PHE A 371 -7.01 -4.02 13.56
C PHE A 371 -7.60 -4.87 14.69
N SER A 372 -6.75 -5.41 15.58
CA SER A 372 -7.28 -6.00 16.80
C SER A 372 -7.86 -4.96 17.76
N ARG A 373 -7.36 -3.71 17.73
CA ARG A 373 -7.89 -2.62 18.54
C ARG A 373 -9.39 -2.35 18.34
N TYR A 374 -9.86 -2.38 17.09
CA TYR A 374 -11.23 -1.97 16.75
C TYR A 374 -12.13 -3.14 16.37
N LEU A 375 -11.55 -4.19 15.78
CA LEU A 375 -12.28 -5.34 15.24
C LEU A 375 -12.02 -6.61 16.06
N GLY A 376 -11.19 -6.55 17.10
CA GLY A 376 -10.90 -7.68 17.95
C GLY A 376 -10.09 -8.79 17.26
N LEU A 377 -10.13 -9.97 17.85
CA LEU A 377 -9.47 -11.17 17.34
C LEU A 377 -10.47 -12.06 16.59
N ASP A 378 -9.98 -12.87 15.66
CA ASP A 378 -10.76 -13.96 15.08
C ASP A 378 -10.80 -15.20 16.00
N ALA A 379 -11.45 -16.27 15.53
CA ALA A 379 -11.63 -17.51 16.29
C ALA A 379 -10.30 -18.22 16.62
N ASP A 380 -9.26 -18.00 15.82
CA ASP A 380 -7.93 -18.58 16.00
C ASP A 380 -7.01 -17.65 16.81
N GLY A 381 -7.51 -16.50 17.27
CA GLY A 381 -6.77 -15.51 18.05
C GLY A 381 -5.92 -14.55 17.22
N PHE A 382 -6.09 -14.52 15.89
CA PHE A 382 -5.41 -13.59 15.00
C PHE A 382 -6.13 -12.25 14.92
N TYR A 383 -5.40 -11.22 14.50
CA TYR A 383 -5.97 -9.87 14.43
C TYR A 383 -6.87 -9.78 13.21
N ASN A 384 -8.10 -9.31 13.41
CA ASN A 384 -9.02 -9.13 12.30
C ASN A 384 -8.44 -8.12 11.28
N PRO A 385 -8.55 -8.40 9.96
CA PRO A 385 -8.04 -7.53 8.92
C PRO A 385 -8.79 -6.20 8.88
N ASN A 386 -8.08 -5.11 8.60
CA ASN A 386 -8.69 -3.81 8.37
C ASN A 386 -9.45 -3.85 7.02
N PRO A 387 -10.79 -3.77 7.01
CA PRO A 387 -11.57 -3.92 5.78
C PRO A 387 -11.40 -2.76 4.80
N LEU A 388 -10.75 -1.66 5.21
CA LEU A 388 -10.43 -0.53 4.36
C LEU A 388 -9.16 -0.76 3.51
N LEU A 389 -8.18 -1.50 4.03
CA LEU A 389 -6.84 -1.63 3.43
C LEU A 389 -6.46 -3.06 3.07
N TYR A 390 -6.97 -4.05 3.82
CA TYR A 390 -6.61 -5.44 3.62
C TYR A 390 -6.90 -5.95 2.19
N PRO A 391 -8.03 -5.59 1.54
CA PRO A 391 -8.26 -5.98 0.14
C PRO A 391 -7.16 -5.46 -0.80
N ASP A 392 -6.74 -4.21 -0.64
CA ASP A 392 -5.65 -3.61 -1.42
C ASP A 392 -4.29 -4.25 -1.10
N PHE A 393 -4.02 -4.55 0.17
CA PHE A 393 -2.80 -5.24 0.61
C PHE A 393 -2.69 -6.63 -0.02
N ILE A 394 -3.77 -7.41 0.01
CA ILE A 394 -3.82 -8.74 -0.62
C ILE A 394 -3.66 -8.63 -2.14
N ALA A 395 -4.33 -7.66 -2.76
CA ALA A 395 -4.18 -7.38 -4.19
C ALA A 395 -2.74 -7.00 -4.57
N ALA A 396 -2.06 -6.23 -3.74
CA ALA A 396 -0.65 -5.85 -3.94
C ALA A 396 0.29 -7.05 -3.73
N ARG A 397 0.01 -7.91 -2.75
CA ARG A 397 0.82 -9.08 -2.41
C ARG A 397 0.69 -10.22 -3.42
N ASP A 398 -0.54 -10.63 -3.70
CA ASP A 398 -0.84 -11.84 -4.48
C ASP A 398 -1.19 -11.52 -5.94
N GLY A 399 -1.36 -10.24 -6.27
CA GLY A 399 -2.07 -9.81 -7.47
C GLY A 399 -3.58 -9.74 -7.23
N LEU A 400 -4.28 -9.00 -8.09
CA LEU A 400 -5.74 -8.89 -7.99
C LEU A 400 -6.38 -10.23 -8.38
N ALA A 401 -7.30 -10.74 -7.56
CA ALA A 401 -8.19 -11.81 -8.01
C ALA A 401 -9.11 -11.28 -9.14
N VAL A 402 -9.69 -10.09 -8.92
CA VAL A 402 -10.51 -9.36 -9.90
C VAL A 402 -9.92 -7.96 -10.05
N SER A 403 -9.53 -7.56 -11.27
CA SER A 403 -9.03 -6.21 -11.52
C SER A 403 -10.14 -5.19 -11.75
N SER A 404 -11.26 -5.64 -12.35
CA SER A 404 -12.44 -4.82 -12.61
C SER A 404 -13.72 -5.65 -12.52
N LEU A 405 -14.75 -5.09 -11.89
CA LEU A 405 -16.12 -5.64 -11.87
C LEU A 405 -17.08 -4.56 -12.39
N VAL A 406 -17.75 -4.81 -13.51
CA VAL A 406 -18.64 -3.83 -14.14
C VAL A 406 -19.99 -4.44 -14.45
N GLY A 407 -21.04 -3.92 -13.78
CA GLY A 407 -22.43 -4.22 -14.09
C GLY A 407 -22.91 -3.48 -15.34
N GLY A 408 -23.29 -4.24 -16.36
CA GLY A 408 -24.15 -3.80 -17.45
C GLY A 408 -25.62 -3.77 -17.05
N GLN A 409 -26.51 -3.69 -18.04
CA GLN A 409 -27.95 -3.78 -17.77
C GLN A 409 -28.40 -5.24 -17.72
N ARG A 410 -27.81 -6.10 -18.57
CA ARG A 410 -28.08 -7.54 -18.61
C ARG A 410 -26.80 -8.37 -18.54
N GLU A 411 -25.66 -7.70 -18.46
CA GLU A 411 -24.35 -8.30 -18.46
C GLU A 411 -23.61 -7.95 -17.17
N LEU A 412 -22.68 -8.81 -16.79
CA LEU A 412 -21.67 -8.53 -15.78
C LEU A 412 -20.32 -8.89 -16.39
N PHE A 413 -19.45 -7.88 -16.50
CA PHE A 413 -18.08 -8.04 -16.96
C PHE A 413 -17.15 -8.12 -15.76
N ILE A 414 -16.38 -9.20 -15.69
CA ILE A 414 -15.39 -9.45 -14.64
C ILE A 414 -14.04 -9.58 -15.31
N ARG A 415 -13.12 -8.67 -15.03
CA ARG A 415 -11.72 -8.82 -15.46
C ARG A 415 -10.96 -9.49 -14.33
N TRP A 416 -10.36 -10.65 -14.61
CA TRP A 416 -9.50 -11.37 -13.67
C TRP A 416 -8.15 -10.68 -13.59
N GLY A 417 -7.68 -10.42 -12.38
CA GLY A 417 -6.34 -9.88 -12.21
C GLY A 417 -5.26 -10.96 -12.31
N ASN A 418 -4.02 -10.53 -12.17
CA ASN A 418 -2.84 -11.40 -12.20
C ASN A 418 -2.70 -12.36 -11.01
N GLY A 419 -3.50 -12.15 -9.95
CA GLY A 419 -3.59 -13.02 -8.78
C GLY A 419 -4.82 -13.93 -8.79
N ALA A 420 -5.60 -13.93 -9.87
CA ALA A 420 -6.77 -14.78 -9.99
C ALA A 420 -6.35 -16.26 -9.97
N ASP A 421 -6.93 -17.02 -9.04
CA ASP A 421 -6.84 -18.47 -9.11
C ASP A 421 -7.66 -18.97 -10.31
N LYS A 422 -6.96 -19.24 -11.42
CA LYS A 422 -7.56 -19.73 -12.67
C LYS A 422 -8.16 -21.13 -12.54
N THR A 423 -7.92 -21.83 -11.43
CA THR A 423 -8.60 -23.09 -11.11
C THR A 423 -9.90 -22.89 -10.31
N GLY A 424 -10.18 -21.65 -9.90
CA GLY A 424 -11.35 -21.29 -9.11
C GLY A 424 -12.68 -21.34 -9.85
N ILE A 425 -13.75 -21.19 -9.08
CA ILE A 425 -15.15 -21.20 -9.53
C ILE A 425 -15.75 -19.81 -9.35
N LEU A 426 -16.26 -19.21 -10.42
CA LEU A 426 -17.11 -18.04 -10.33
C LEU A 426 -18.52 -18.48 -9.89
N SER A 427 -19.02 -17.85 -8.82
CA SER A 427 -20.39 -17.94 -8.35
C SER A 427 -21.05 -16.56 -8.41
N VAL A 428 -22.24 -16.47 -8.97
CA VAL A 428 -23.08 -15.26 -8.96
C VAL A 428 -24.44 -15.63 -8.43
N THR A 429 -24.87 -15.02 -7.33
CA THR A 429 -26.19 -15.23 -6.73
C THR A 429 -26.99 -13.94 -6.73
N ASP A 430 -28.31 -14.02 -6.89
CA ASP A 430 -29.19 -12.86 -6.72
C ASP A 430 -29.36 -12.47 -5.24
N GLU A 431 -30.10 -11.39 -4.99
CA GLU A 431 -30.42 -10.88 -3.65
C GLU A 431 -31.16 -11.87 -2.74
N ASN A 432 -31.78 -12.91 -3.31
CA ASN A 432 -32.46 -13.97 -2.56
C ASN A 432 -31.52 -15.16 -2.27
N GLY A 433 -30.26 -15.09 -2.70
CA GLY A 433 -29.30 -16.19 -2.60
C GLY A 433 -29.47 -17.25 -3.69
N THR A 434 -30.28 -17.02 -4.71
CA THR A 434 -30.45 -17.95 -5.84
C THR A 434 -29.22 -17.89 -6.73
N GLU A 435 -28.58 -19.03 -6.95
CA GLU A 435 -27.42 -19.12 -7.84
C GLU A 435 -27.85 -18.97 -9.31
N VAL A 436 -27.32 -17.92 -9.95
CA VAL A 436 -27.61 -17.56 -11.34
C VAL A 436 -26.51 -18.09 -12.27
N VAL A 437 -25.27 -18.12 -11.78
CA VAL A 437 -24.11 -18.66 -12.49
C VAL A 437 -23.21 -19.38 -11.50
N ARG A 438 -22.78 -20.58 -11.86
CA ARG A 438 -21.65 -21.28 -11.25
C ARG A 438 -20.82 -21.98 -12.32
N ARG A 439 -19.56 -21.57 -12.49
CA ARG A 439 -18.66 -22.16 -13.48
C ARG A 439 -17.20 -21.95 -13.14
N SER A 440 -16.36 -22.90 -13.54
CA SER A 440 -14.90 -22.74 -13.51
C SER A 440 -14.46 -21.53 -14.33
N LEU A 441 -13.37 -20.90 -13.91
CA LEU A 441 -12.74 -19.86 -14.71
C LEU A 441 -12.15 -20.44 -15.99
N ASP A 442 -12.22 -19.66 -17.06
CA ASP A 442 -11.48 -19.95 -18.28
C ASP A 442 -10.00 -19.61 -18.05
N SER A 443 -9.11 -20.59 -18.24
CA SER A 443 -7.67 -20.42 -18.06
C SER A 443 -7.03 -19.61 -19.18
N GLU A 444 -7.63 -19.61 -20.38
CA GLU A 444 -7.11 -18.94 -21.57
C GLU A 444 -7.54 -17.46 -21.62
N ASN A 445 -8.66 -17.15 -20.98
CA ASN A 445 -9.19 -15.79 -20.92
C ASN A 445 -8.92 -15.14 -19.57
N ASP A 446 -8.61 -13.86 -19.64
CA ASP A 446 -8.31 -13.04 -18.48
C ASP A 446 -9.53 -12.20 -18.04
N TYR A 447 -10.69 -12.47 -18.62
CA TYR A 447 -11.99 -11.95 -18.21
C TYR A 447 -13.07 -13.04 -18.23
N THR A 448 -14.19 -12.77 -17.58
CA THR A 448 -15.45 -13.52 -17.70
C THR A 448 -16.60 -12.55 -17.94
N LEU A 449 -17.46 -12.90 -18.88
CA LEU A 449 -18.69 -12.18 -19.17
C LEU A 449 -19.88 -13.06 -18.77
N VAL A 450 -20.70 -12.59 -17.85
CA VAL A 450 -22.01 -13.17 -17.51
C VAL A 450 -23.07 -12.36 -18.23
N GLU A 451 -24.04 -13.04 -18.83
CA GLU A 451 -25.10 -12.42 -19.63
C GLU A 451 -26.48 -12.84 -19.12
N ASN A 452 -27.54 -12.23 -19.67
CA ASN A 452 -28.93 -12.52 -19.34
C ASN A 452 -29.33 -12.23 -17.89
N LEU A 453 -28.64 -11.31 -17.21
CA LEU A 453 -29.01 -10.82 -15.90
C LEU A 453 -30.26 -9.94 -15.97
N VAL A 454 -30.96 -9.83 -14.84
CA VAL A 454 -32.16 -9.01 -14.67
C VAL A 454 -31.74 -7.56 -14.42
N PRO A 455 -32.25 -6.60 -15.21
CA PRO A 455 -31.93 -5.18 -15.03
C PRO A 455 -32.35 -4.63 -13.67
N GLY A 456 -31.48 -3.84 -13.05
CA GLY A 456 -31.73 -3.18 -11.77
C GLY A 456 -31.61 -4.09 -10.55
N THR A 457 -31.23 -5.35 -10.73
CA THR A 457 -31.08 -6.35 -9.68
C THR A 457 -29.66 -6.32 -9.10
N ALA A 458 -29.57 -6.47 -7.78
CA ALA A 458 -28.31 -6.67 -7.08
C ALA A 458 -27.89 -8.15 -7.12
N TYR A 459 -26.60 -8.37 -7.33
CA TYR A 459 -25.98 -9.69 -7.38
C TYR A 459 -24.79 -9.73 -6.43
N HIS A 460 -24.65 -10.84 -5.73
CA HIS A 460 -23.45 -11.20 -5.00
C HIS A 460 -22.55 -12.02 -5.91
N VAL A 461 -21.32 -11.56 -6.12
CA VAL A 461 -20.33 -12.19 -6.98
C VAL A 461 -19.24 -12.74 -6.09
N ALA A 462 -18.85 -14.00 -6.28
CA ALA A 462 -17.76 -14.62 -5.55
C ALA A 462 -16.85 -15.42 -6.47
N LEU A 463 -15.55 -15.32 -6.23
CA LEU A 463 -14.56 -16.28 -6.71
C LEU A 463 -14.30 -17.28 -5.56
N LEU A 464 -14.53 -18.55 -5.83
CA LEU A 464 -14.36 -19.66 -4.90
C LEU A 464 -13.16 -20.51 -5.28
N LYS A 465 -12.53 -21.14 -4.30
CA LYS A 465 -11.61 -22.26 -4.52
C LYS A 465 -12.38 -23.51 -4.97
N SER A 466 -11.65 -24.56 -5.35
CA SER A 466 -12.22 -25.87 -5.66
C SER A 466 -12.92 -26.56 -4.47
N ASP A 467 -12.65 -26.13 -3.24
CA ASP A 467 -13.29 -26.60 -2.01
C ASP A 467 -14.42 -25.66 -1.52
N ASP A 468 -14.89 -24.76 -2.39
CA ASP A 468 -15.91 -23.74 -2.15
C ASP A 468 -15.54 -22.66 -1.11
N ALA A 469 -14.30 -22.63 -0.63
CA ALA A 469 -13.82 -21.52 0.19
C ALA A 469 -13.80 -20.21 -0.64
N VAL A 470 -14.34 -19.13 -0.07
CA VAL A 470 -14.41 -17.82 -0.75
C VAL A 470 -13.01 -17.21 -0.82
N LEU A 471 -12.50 -17.00 -2.04
CA LEU A 471 -11.25 -16.26 -2.30
C LEU A 471 -11.50 -14.76 -2.36
N TRP A 472 -12.59 -14.37 -2.98
CA TRP A 472 -12.97 -12.98 -3.18
C TRP A 472 -14.48 -12.90 -3.35
N LYS A 473 -15.09 -11.81 -2.89
CA LYS A 473 -16.51 -11.52 -3.14
C LYS A 473 -16.76 -10.02 -3.18
N ASP A 474 -17.74 -9.63 -3.97
CA ASP A 474 -18.22 -8.25 -4.05
C ASP A 474 -19.68 -8.22 -4.52
N ASP A 475 -20.35 -7.11 -4.27
CA ASP A 475 -21.74 -6.89 -4.66
C ASP A 475 -21.79 -5.95 -5.86
N VAL A 476 -22.60 -6.32 -6.85
CA VAL A 476 -22.79 -5.51 -8.06
C VAL A 476 -24.26 -5.36 -8.37
N LYS A 477 -24.67 -4.14 -8.67
CA LYS A 477 -26.02 -3.85 -9.14
C LYS A 477 -26.00 -3.64 -10.65
N THR A 478 -26.81 -4.41 -11.38
CA THR A 478 -27.02 -4.15 -12.80
C THR A 478 -27.75 -2.81 -12.99
N LYS A 479 -27.53 -2.17 -14.13
CA LYS A 479 -28.19 -0.90 -14.46
C LYS A 479 -29.70 -1.14 -14.59
N SER A 480 -30.53 -0.23 -14.08
CA SER A 480 -31.97 -0.28 -14.32
C SER A 480 -32.30 0.08 -15.77
N VAL A 481 -33.50 -0.31 -16.22
CA VAL A 481 -34.08 0.22 -17.45
C VAL A 481 -34.48 1.68 -17.22
N THR A 482 -33.93 2.61 -17.99
CA THR A 482 -34.12 4.06 -17.81
C THR A 482 -34.85 4.72 -18.97
N GLY A 483 -35.16 3.98 -20.02
CA GLY A 483 -35.83 4.49 -21.22
C GLY A 483 -36.66 3.43 -21.92
N LYS A 484 -37.43 3.87 -22.92
CA LYS A 484 -38.34 3.02 -23.70
C LYS A 484 -37.72 2.49 -25.01
N PHE A 485 -36.57 3.03 -25.41
CA PHE A 485 -35.94 2.74 -26.69
C PHE A 485 -34.58 2.09 -26.49
N PRO A 486 -34.22 1.08 -27.31
CA PRO A 486 -32.90 0.49 -27.32
C PRO A 486 -31.80 1.53 -27.46
N LEU A 487 -30.68 1.31 -26.79
CA LEU A 487 -29.55 2.22 -26.80
C LEU A 487 -28.22 1.46 -26.83
N LEU A 488 -27.39 1.80 -27.80
CA LEU A 488 -26.04 1.27 -27.94
C LEU A 488 -25.04 2.17 -27.23
N LYS A 489 -24.31 1.62 -26.25
CA LYS A 489 -23.21 2.28 -25.55
C LYS A 489 -21.95 1.43 -25.59
N TYR A 490 -20.83 2.06 -25.28
CA TYR A 490 -19.59 1.37 -24.96
C TYR A 490 -18.93 2.00 -23.74
N GLN A 491 -18.14 1.23 -23.02
CA GLN A 491 -17.39 1.67 -21.85
C GLN A 491 -15.98 1.08 -21.89
N GLN A 492 -14.96 1.90 -21.69
CA GLN A 492 -13.61 1.42 -21.46
C GLN A 492 -13.50 0.86 -20.03
N VAL A 493 -12.96 -0.35 -19.91
CA VAL A 493 -12.70 -1.07 -18.66
C VAL A 493 -11.31 -1.67 -18.76
N ASP A 494 -10.34 -1.10 -18.06
CA ASP A 494 -8.92 -1.42 -18.22
C ASP A 494 -8.49 -1.31 -19.71
N GLU A 495 -7.94 -2.39 -20.26
CA GLU A 495 -7.56 -2.54 -21.67
C GLU A 495 -8.70 -3.04 -22.57
N TYR A 496 -9.89 -3.23 -22.02
CA TYR A 496 -11.07 -3.72 -22.73
C TYR A 496 -12.09 -2.61 -22.98
N MET A 497 -12.89 -2.83 -24.01
CA MET A 497 -14.06 -2.05 -24.40
C MET A 497 -15.27 -2.96 -24.30
N LEU A 498 -16.17 -2.64 -23.37
CA LEU A 498 -17.43 -3.34 -23.17
C LEU A 498 -18.54 -2.60 -23.94
N VAL A 499 -19.08 -3.23 -24.97
CA VAL A 499 -20.27 -2.77 -25.70
C VAL A 499 -21.52 -3.21 -24.93
N GLN A 500 -22.47 -2.30 -24.75
CA GLN A 500 -23.67 -2.51 -23.97
C GLN A 500 -24.90 -2.12 -24.78
N LEU A 501 -25.87 -3.02 -24.86
CA LEU A 501 -27.19 -2.76 -25.41
C LEU A 501 -28.19 -2.56 -24.27
N LEU A 502 -28.54 -1.30 -24.04
CA LEU A 502 -29.44 -0.90 -22.98
C LEU A 502 -30.87 -0.77 -23.50
N ASN A 503 -31.83 -0.92 -22.59
CA ASN A 503 -33.27 -0.78 -22.79
C ASN A 503 -33.82 -1.69 -23.91
N LEU A 504 -33.25 -2.88 -24.08
CA LEU A 504 -33.80 -3.87 -25.01
C LEU A 504 -35.19 -4.30 -24.53
N PRO A 505 -36.24 -4.15 -25.36
CA PRO A 505 -37.58 -4.57 -25.00
C PRO A 505 -37.73 -6.11 -25.02
N ALA A 506 -38.79 -6.62 -24.39
CA ALA A 506 -39.01 -8.05 -24.17
C ALA A 506 -39.33 -8.85 -25.46
N ASP A 507 -39.63 -8.15 -26.55
CA ASP A 507 -39.92 -8.70 -27.88
C ASP A 507 -38.69 -8.76 -28.79
N VAL A 508 -37.51 -8.36 -28.32
CA VAL A 508 -36.24 -8.63 -29.02
C VAL A 508 -35.99 -10.14 -29.06
N SER A 509 -35.69 -10.67 -30.25
CA SER A 509 -35.32 -12.08 -30.47
C SER A 509 -33.82 -12.30 -30.44
N SER A 510 -33.04 -11.38 -31.04
CA SER A 510 -31.58 -11.47 -31.15
C SER A 510 -30.98 -10.11 -31.48
N TYR A 511 -29.67 -9.97 -31.30
CA TYR A 511 -28.93 -8.82 -31.81
C TYR A 511 -27.55 -9.23 -32.32
N LYS A 512 -26.98 -8.39 -33.19
CA LYS A 512 -25.59 -8.49 -33.66
C LYS A 512 -24.90 -7.15 -33.51
N VAL A 513 -23.72 -7.14 -32.90
CA VAL A 513 -22.89 -5.94 -32.81
C VAL A 513 -21.88 -5.96 -33.96
N LYS A 514 -21.70 -4.82 -34.62
CA LYS A 514 -20.76 -4.67 -35.73
C LYS A 514 -19.89 -3.42 -35.59
N LEU A 515 -18.64 -3.51 -36.00
CA LEU A 515 -17.74 -2.38 -36.19
C LEU A 515 -17.48 -2.24 -37.69
N ASP A 516 -17.86 -1.11 -38.29
CA ASP A 516 -17.78 -0.89 -39.74
C ASP A 516 -18.39 -2.04 -40.57
N GLY A 517 -19.54 -2.55 -40.13
CA GLY A 517 -20.29 -3.61 -40.81
C GLY A 517 -19.74 -5.02 -40.60
N GLN A 518 -18.62 -5.20 -39.89
CA GLN A 518 -18.11 -6.52 -39.49
C GLN A 518 -18.60 -6.91 -38.11
N GLU A 519 -19.14 -8.12 -37.96
CA GLU A 519 -19.64 -8.64 -36.68
C GLU A 519 -18.50 -8.75 -35.65
N ILE A 520 -18.73 -8.22 -34.46
CA ILE A 520 -17.79 -8.24 -33.33
C ILE A 520 -18.48 -8.75 -32.07
N ASN A 521 -17.68 -9.24 -31.13
CA ASN A 521 -18.15 -9.59 -29.80
C ASN A 521 -18.48 -8.33 -28.99
N ILE A 522 -19.17 -8.48 -27.86
CA ILE A 522 -19.47 -7.34 -26.98
C ILE A 522 -18.28 -6.93 -26.11
N VAL A 523 -17.23 -7.76 -26.00
CA VAL A 523 -15.97 -7.45 -25.33
C VAL A 523 -14.85 -7.39 -26.38
N ASN A 524 -14.11 -6.27 -26.43
CA ASN A 524 -13.02 -6.07 -27.40
C ASN A 524 -11.83 -5.37 -26.75
N LYS A 525 -10.61 -5.52 -27.28
CA LYS A 525 -9.42 -4.80 -26.75
C LYS A 525 -9.22 -3.41 -27.33
N ASN A 526 -9.82 -3.12 -28.48
CA ASN A 526 -9.75 -1.80 -29.10
C ASN A 526 -10.95 -1.62 -30.03
N LEU A 527 -11.58 -0.45 -29.97
CA LEU A 527 -12.57 0.01 -30.93
C LEU A 527 -12.00 1.30 -31.55
N ASN A 528 -11.12 1.19 -32.55
CA ASN A 528 -10.42 2.34 -33.11
C ASN A 528 -11.33 3.12 -34.09
N GLY A 529 -11.96 4.20 -33.64
CA GLY A 529 -12.35 5.35 -34.47
C GLY A 529 -13.35 5.11 -35.61
N GLN A 530 -14.34 4.25 -35.42
CA GLN A 530 -15.24 3.74 -36.46
C GLN A 530 -16.72 3.81 -36.05
N ILE A 531 -17.63 3.41 -36.93
CA ILE A 531 -19.06 3.35 -36.62
C ILE A 531 -19.33 2.00 -35.95
N LEU A 532 -19.71 2.05 -34.67
CA LEU A 532 -20.23 0.91 -33.94
C LEU A 532 -21.74 0.84 -34.19
N THR A 533 -22.21 -0.27 -34.75
CA THR A 533 -23.64 -0.51 -34.98
C THR A 533 -24.13 -1.74 -34.24
N ALA A 534 -25.42 -1.79 -33.93
CA ALA A 534 -26.09 -3.00 -33.47
C ALA A 534 -27.37 -3.22 -34.27
N GLU A 535 -27.50 -4.40 -34.85
CA GLU A 535 -28.72 -4.85 -35.52
C GLU A 535 -29.56 -5.63 -34.51
N VAL A 536 -30.69 -5.05 -34.09
CA VAL A 536 -31.63 -5.65 -33.15
C VAL A 536 -32.78 -6.25 -33.95
N THR A 537 -32.96 -7.57 -33.85
CA THR A 537 -34.06 -8.29 -34.50
C THR A 537 -35.17 -8.53 -33.49
N TYR A 538 -36.40 -8.23 -33.88
CA TYR A 538 -37.61 -8.43 -33.08
C TYR A 538 -38.31 -9.74 -33.44
N LYS A 539 -39.16 -10.25 -32.53
CA LYS A 539 -39.93 -11.48 -32.73
C LYS A 539 -40.86 -11.45 -33.94
N ASP A 540 -41.26 -10.28 -34.40
CA ASP A 540 -42.07 -10.09 -35.62
C ASP A 540 -41.23 -10.10 -36.92
N GLY A 541 -39.90 -10.22 -36.79
CA GLY A 541 -38.95 -10.23 -37.90
C GLY A 541 -38.45 -8.84 -38.33
N SER A 542 -38.95 -7.75 -37.71
CA SER A 542 -38.42 -6.41 -37.96
C SER A 542 -37.01 -6.25 -37.41
N VAL A 543 -36.22 -5.36 -38.02
CA VAL A 543 -34.83 -5.09 -37.63
C VAL A 543 -34.64 -3.60 -37.42
N GLU A 544 -34.10 -3.23 -36.25
CA GLU A 544 -33.67 -1.88 -35.92
C GLU A 544 -32.14 -1.80 -35.91
N ILE A 545 -31.58 -0.73 -36.48
CA ILE A 545 -30.14 -0.48 -36.49
C ILE A 545 -29.85 0.69 -35.56
N LEU A 546 -29.12 0.41 -34.49
CA LEU A 546 -28.54 1.40 -33.60
C LEU A 546 -27.13 1.72 -34.08
N SER A 547 -26.70 2.97 -34.01
CA SER A 547 -25.33 3.35 -34.38
C SER A 547 -24.77 4.41 -33.46
N THR A 548 -23.48 4.31 -33.15
CA THR A 548 -22.72 5.34 -32.43
C THR A 548 -21.30 5.43 -32.99
N THR A 549 -20.71 6.62 -32.94
CA THR A 549 -19.32 6.82 -33.36
C THR A 549 -18.39 6.60 -32.17
N VAL A 550 -17.42 5.72 -32.32
CA VAL A 550 -16.42 5.49 -31.26
C VAL A 550 -15.41 6.63 -31.27
N ARG A 551 -15.44 7.44 -30.22
CA ARG A 551 -14.46 8.51 -29.98
C ARG A 551 -13.28 7.93 -29.19
N LYS A 552 -12.06 8.28 -29.62
CA LYS A 552 -10.83 8.03 -28.87
C LYS A 552 -10.78 8.86 -27.59
#